data_AF-A0A919SHW2-F1
#
_entry.id   AF-A0A919SHW2-F1
#
_cell.length_a   1.000
_cell.length_b   1.000
_cell.length_c   1.000
_cell.angle_alpha   90.00
_cell.angle_beta   90.00
_cell.angle_gamma   90.00
#
_symmetry.space_group_name_H-M   'P 1'
#
loop_
_entity.id
_entity.type
_entity.pdbx_description
1 polymer ?
#
loop_
_entity_poly.entity_id
_entity_poly.type
_entity_poly.pdbx_seq_one_letter_code
_entity_poly.pdbx_strand_id
1 'polypeptide(L)'
;MFTDTHGKLGQMSAPQRSTGRRLTSRRIPPATDTPPPTRLGVRSRISVAPLPPPGAITSGSQPPLAVAVGSGSQSAVGVGSASQSAVGVGSVSLPAVGVGSVSLPAVGGGSVSLPGVGVGAVDRPHPVEVAGLLHELTVRLLGAEDVPQALDRLAAFGVQALPGTLRCSVALIGEGGPPTLAASGPQAQRLDDLQYASGEGPALEAARTRAVITAQDLPTDDRWPELGECALAEGVRGVAAIPLDVPRSAVGSVSFFVQHPGGMDPEQLLTAMALVNQAEVLLAELQRRQGLREGAAVDRAAGVIIAQRGCGVQEAYNVLRDTSQRLGLPREEVAERLIGAAARNA
;
A
#
# COMPACT_ATOMS: atom_id res chain seq x y z
N MET A 1 10.98 -69.97 -12.49
CA MET A 1 11.45 -70.42 -13.82
C MET A 1 11.62 -69.20 -14.69
N PHE A 2 12.88 -68.95 -15.10
CA PHE A 2 13.40 -68.18 -16.25
C PHE A 2 12.88 -66.74 -16.49
N THR A 3 13.67 -65.68 -16.70
CA THR A 3 15.11 -65.39 -16.87
C THR A 3 15.23 -63.86 -16.82
N ASP A 4 16.07 -63.28 -15.96
CA ASP A 4 17.42 -62.76 -16.24
C ASP A 4 17.60 -61.97 -17.56
N THR A 5 17.96 -60.69 -17.44
CA THR A 5 18.63 -59.93 -18.52
C THR A 5 19.56 -58.89 -17.90
N HIS A 6 20.85 -59.13 -18.11
CA HIS A 6 21.99 -58.26 -17.83
C HIS A 6 22.06 -57.02 -18.74
N GLY A 7 22.73 -55.97 -18.22
CA GLY A 7 23.46 -54.95 -18.98
C GLY A 7 22.81 -53.55 -18.90
N LYS A 8 23.50 -52.46 -18.58
CA LYS A 8 24.93 -52.14 -18.54
C LYS A 8 25.14 -50.94 -17.60
N LEU A 9 26.20 -50.97 -16.80
CA LEU A 9 26.80 -49.79 -16.18
C LEU A 9 27.34 -48.85 -17.26
N GLY A 10 26.93 -47.58 -17.22
CA GLY A 10 27.60 -46.48 -17.91
C GLY A 10 28.50 -45.74 -16.93
N GLN A 11 29.81 -45.84 -17.14
CA GLN A 11 30.84 -45.21 -16.31
C GLN A 11 30.91 -43.69 -16.51
N MET A 12 31.24 -43.03 -15.40
CA MET A 12 31.99 -41.79 -15.24
C MET A 12 32.88 -41.38 -16.42
N SER A 13 32.80 -40.10 -16.82
CA SER A 13 33.94 -39.34 -17.36
C SER A 13 33.69 -37.82 -17.30
N ALA A 14 34.16 -37.20 -16.23
CA ALA A 14 34.90 -35.93 -16.25
C ALA A 14 36.31 -36.30 -15.73
N PRO A 15 37.44 -35.69 -16.15
CA PRO A 15 37.60 -34.23 -16.24
C PRO A 15 38.51 -33.74 -17.40
N GLN A 16 38.39 -32.46 -17.79
CA GLN A 16 39.55 -31.73 -18.29
C GLN A 16 39.64 -30.32 -17.70
N ARG A 17 40.72 -30.15 -16.92
CA ARG A 17 41.33 -28.89 -16.53
C ARG A 17 42.16 -28.37 -17.71
N SER A 18 42.04 -27.10 -18.04
CA SER A 18 43.10 -26.15 -18.43
C SER A 18 42.37 -24.84 -18.79
N THR A 19 42.80 -23.61 -18.56
CA THR A 19 44.11 -23.06 -18.25
C THR A 19 43.86 -21.73 -17.53
N GLY A 20 44.67 -21.41 -16.53
CA GLY A 20 44.58 -20.16 -15.80
C GLY A 20 44.89 -18.95 -16.68
N ARG A 21 44.19 -17.85 -16.41
CA ARG A 21 44.62 -16.52 -16.84
C ARG A 21 44.64 -15.60 -15.63
N ARG A 22 45.85 -15.24 -15.21
CA ARG A 22 46.13 -14.28 -14.14
C ARG A 22 45.71 -12.87 -14.57
N LEU A 23 45.02 -12.20 -13.64
CA LEU A 23 45.21 -10.84 -13.17
C LEU A 23 45.63 -9.77 -14.20
N THR A 24 44.70 -8.87 -14.49
CA THR A 24 45.01 -7.44 -14.55
C THR A 24 44.02 -6.69 -13.65
N SER A 25 44.52 -6.31 -12.47
CA SER A 25 43.90 -5.34 -11.57
C SER A 25 43.63 -4.04 -12.32
N ARG A 26 42.35 -3.74 -12.59
CA ARG A 26 41.95 -2.43 -13.11
C ARG A 26 41.92 -1.48 -11.90
N ARG A 27 42.90 -0.58 -11.87
CA ARG A 27 42.99 0.53 -10.93
C ARG A 27 41.69 1.33 -10.93
N ILE A 28 41.10 1.46 -9.76
CA ILE A 28 40.06 2.44 -9.43
C ILE A 28 40.73 3.83 -9.45
N PRO A 29 40.24 4.82 -10.22
CA PRO A 29 40.75 6.19 -10.13
C PRO A 29 40.31 6.83 -8.80
N PRO A 30 41.16 7.67 -8.16
CA PRO A 30 40.83 8.32 -6.91
C PRO A 30 39.68 9.33 -7.07
N ALA A 31 38.88 9.45 -6.01
CA ALA A 31 37.74 10.32 -5.88
C ALA A 31 38.08 11.77 -6.26
N THR A 32 37.31 12.34 -7.19
CA THR A 32 37.31 13.77 -7.46
C THR A 32 36.62 14.50 -6.31
N ASP A 33 37.36 15.46 -5.76
CA ASP A 33 37.00 16.39 -4.70
C ASP A 33 35.71 17.16 -5.07
N THR A 34 34.58 16.77 -4.46
CA THR A 34 33.34 17.56 -4.48
C THR A 34 33.29 18.47 -3.25
N PRO A 35 33.14 19.80 -3.42
CA PRO A 35 33.07 20.72 -2.29
C PRO A 35 31.77 20.51 -1.48
N PRO A 36 31.79 20.75 -0.15
CA PRO A 36 30.63 20.51 0.71
C PRO A 36 29.48 21.48 0.39
N PRO A 37 28.21 21.06 0.51
CA PRO A 37 27.08 21.95 0.30
C PRO A 37 27.05 23.03 1.39
N THR A 38 27.03 24.28 0.94
CA THR A 38 26.83 25.49 1.74
C THR A 38 25.52 25.41 2.53
N ARG A 39 25.61 25.44 3.86
CA ARG A 39 24.44 25.57 4.74
C ARG A 39 23.83 26.97 4.57
N LEU A 40 22.75 27.07 3.80
CA LEU A 40 21.87 28.24 3.86
C LEU A 40 20.98 28.10 5.11
N GLY A 41 21.39 28.74 6.20
CA GLY A 41 20.59 28.86 7.40
C GLY A 41 19.44 29.83 7.21
N VAL A 42 18.27 29.33 6.78
CA VAL A 42 17.02 30.08 6.89
C VAL A 42 16.44 29.86 8.28
N ARG A 43 16.69 30.81 9.19
CA ARG A 43 16.02 30.88 10.49
C ARG A 43 14.62 31.44 10.31
N SER A 44 13.64 30.60 9.97
CA SER A 44 12.23 30.96 10.07
C SER A 44 11.80 30.80 11.53
N ARG A 45 11.66 31.90 12.27
CA ARG A 45 10.98 31.90 13.56
C ARG A 45 9.49 31.68 13.31
N ILE A 46 8.99 30.46 13.55
CA ILE A 46 7.56 30.21 13.64
C ILE A 46 7.12 30.74 15.01
N SER A 47 6.46 31.90 15.01
CA SER A 47 5.80 32.45 16.19
C SER A 47 4.47 31.72 16.35
N VAL A 48 4.41 30.75 17.26
CA VAL A 48 3.17 30.04 17.63
C VAL A 48 2.38 30.95 18.55
N ALA A 49 1.25 31.48 18.07
CA ALA A 49 0.27 32.17 18.91
C ALA A 49 -0.45 31.14 19.81
N PRO A 50 -0.74 31.46 21.09
CA PRO A 50 -1.37 30.51 22.00
C PRO A 50 -2.85 30.28 21.63
N LEU A 51 -3.25 29.02 21.67
CA LEU A 51 -4.63 28.56 21.48
C LEU A 51 -5.55 29.15 22.57
N PRO A 52 -6.75 29.65 22.24
CA PRO A 52 -7.73 30.00 23.27
C PRO A 52 -8.34 28.73 23.92
N PRO A 53 -8.68 28.77 25.21
CA PRO A 53 -9.23 27.61 25.93
C PRO A 53 -10.66 27.26 25.48
N PRO A 54 -11.10 25.99 25.66
CA PRO A 54 -12.39 25.54 25.18
C PRO A 54 -13.52 25.88 26.16
N GLY A 55 -14.60 26.45 25.62
CA GLY A 55 -15.92 26.41 26.26
C GLY A 55 -16.52 27.77 26.63
N ALA A 56 -17.45 28.25 25.81
CA ALA A 56 -18.64 28.96 26.28
C ALA A 56 -19.76 28.76 25.25
N ILE A 57 -20.67 27.84 25.57
CA ILE A 57 -21.95 27.67 24.91
C ILE A 57 -22.77 28.91 25.30
N THR A 58 -22.91 29.90 24.42
CA THR A 58 -23.83 31.02 24.65
C THR A 58 -25.13 30.77 23.90
N SER A 59 -26.14 30.41 24.67
CA SER A 59 -27.54 30.42 24.27
C SER A 59 -27.98 31.85 23.98
N GLY A 60 -28.58 32.07 22.80
CA GLY A 60 -29.57 33.11 22.54
C GLY A 60 -29.08 34.56 22.41
N SER A 61 -28.99 35.05 21.17
CA SER A 61 -29.55 36.35 20.78
C SER A 61 -29.66 36.41 19.25
N GLN A 62 -30.86 36.63 18.71
CA GLN A 62 -31.05 36.92 17.29
C GLN A 62 -30.28 38.21 16.92
N PRO A 63 -29.54 38.26 15.80
CA PRO A 63 -29.05 39.52 15.28
C PRO A 63 -30.21 40.35 14.72
N PRO A 64 -30.14 41.70 14.73
CA PRO A 64 -31.21 42.54 14.25
C PRO A 64 -31.39 42.42 12.73
N LEU A 65 -32.64 42.57 12.28
CA LEU A 65 -33.02 42.71 10.87
C LEU A 65 -32.17 43.79 10.19
N ALA A 66 -31.30 43.40 9.27
CA ALA A 66 -30.58 44.33 8.40
C ALA A 66 -31.46 44.66 7.19
N VAL A 67 -32.04 45.87 7.17
CA VAL A 67 -32.66 46.43 5.96
C VAL A 67 -31.56 47.11 5.16
N ALA A 68 -31.15 46.49 4.04
CA ALA A 68 -30.15 47.05 3.15
C ALA A 68 -30.79 47.39 1.79
N VAL A 69 -30.64 48.65 1.38
CA VAL A 69 -30.90 49.09 0.00
C VAL A 69 -29.54 49.36 -0.62
N GLY A 70 -28.99 48.38 -1.35
CA GLY A 70 -27.69 48.49 -2.03
C GLY A 70 -26.88 47.19 -2.04
N SER A 71 -25.89 47.12 -2.95
CA SER A 71 -24.98 45.98 -3.09
C SER A 71 -24.08 45.82 -1.85
N GLY A 72 -24.22 44.72 -1.13
CA GLY A 72 -23.42 44.40 0.05
C GLY A 72 -22.80 43.00 -0.04
N SER A 73 -21.51 42.89 0.31
CA SER A 73 -20.79 41.63 0.47
C SER A 73 -20.70 41.26 1.95
N GLN A 74 -21.20 40.10 2.36
CA GLN A 74 -20.95 39.53 3.68
C GLN A 74 -20.33 38.14 3.52
N SER A 75 -19.28 37.85 4.29
CA SER A 75 -18.61 36.54 4.33
C SER A 75 -19.07 35.76 5.56
N ALA A 76 -19.50 34.52 5.38
CA ALA A 76 -19.76 33.58 6.46
C ALA A 76 -19.06 32.25 6.15
N VAL A 77 -18.20 31.78 7.07
CA VAL A 77 -17.52 30.48 6.99
C VAL A 77 -18.01 29.63 8.16
N GLY A 78 -18.60 28.48 7.89
CA GLY A 78 -19.10 27.56 8.92
C GLY A 78 -19.65 26.26 8.36
N VAL A 79 -19.61 25.20 9.17
CA VAL A 79 -20.25 23.90 8.88
C VAL A 79 -21.57 23.87 9.65
N GLY A 80 -22.70 24.01 8.95
CA GLY A 80 -24.05 24.00 9.54
C GLY A 80 -25.10 24.71 8.68
N SER A 81 -26.38 24.48 8.98
CA SER A 81 -27.51 25.18 8.34
C SER A 81 -27.55 26.64 8.81
N ALA A 82 -27.43 27.59 7.87
CA ALA A 82 -27.56 29.02 8.14
C ALA A 82 -28.89 29.54 7.59
N SER A 83 -29.79 29.97 8.47
CA SER A 83 -31.02 30.68 8.12
C SER A 83 -30.84 32.18 8.36
N GLN A 84 -30.71 32.97 7.30
CA GLN A 84 -30.69 34.44 7.37
C GLN A 84 -31.92 35.01 6.63
N SER A 85 -32.62 35.95 7.27
CA SER A 85 -33.72 36.68 6.66
C SER A 85 -33.22 38.01 6.10
N ALA A 86 -33.38 38.24 4.80
CA ALA A 86 -33.07 39.52 4.15
C ALA A 86 -34.31 40.07 3.43
N VAL A 87 -34.60 41.36 3.62
CA VAL A 87 -35.68 42.08 2.93
C VAL A 87 -35.07 43.24 2.16
N GLY A 88 -35.10 43.19 0.83
CA GLY A 88 -34.57 44.24 -0.04
C GLY A 88 -34.61 43.87 -1.53
N VAL A 89 -34.59 44.90 -2.39
CA VAL A 89 -34.51 44.75 -3.86
C VAL A 89 -33.06 44.92 -4.29
N GLY A 90 -32.39 43.84 -4.69
CA GLY A 90 -30.99 43.87 -5.15
C GLY A 90 -30.34 42.48 -5.29
N SER A 91 -29.20 42.41 -5.98
CA SER A 91 -28.40 41.20 -6.13
C SER A 91 -27.45 41.01 -4.94
N VAL A 92 -27.50 39.86 -4.28
CA VAL A 92 -26.57 39.48 -3.20
C VAL A 92 -25.63 38.38 -3.70
N SER A 93 -24.31 38.59 -3.59
CA SER A 93 -23.30 37.55 -3.82
C SER A 93 -22.76 37.08 -2.47
N LEU A 94 -22.98 35.79 -2.15
CA LEU A 94 -22.44 35.14 -0.97
C LEU A 94 -21.29 34.21 -1.38
N PRO A 95 -20.06 34.37 -0.85
CA PRO A 95 -19.05 33.34 -0.97
C PRO A 95 -19.38 32.21 0.01
N ALA A 96 -19.95 31.11 -0.47
CA ALA A 96 -20.18 29.91 0.32
C ALA A 96 -19.13 28.85 -0.05
N VAL A 97 -18.30 28.44 0.92
CA VAL A 97 -17.50 27.22 0.84
C VAL A 97 -17.99 26.32 1.97
N GLY A 98 -18.79 25.31 1.62
CA GLY A 98 -19.35 24.34 2.57
C GLY A 98 -20.31 23.37 1.90
N VAL A 99 -20.44 22.16 2.46
CA VAL A 99 -21.40 21.14 2.03
C VAL A 99 -22.67 21.30 2.88
N GLY A 100 -23.78 21.74 2.26
CA GLY A 100 -25.08 21.91 2.93
C GLY A 100 -26.11 22.62 2.06
N SER A 101 -27.40 22.43 2.36
CA SER A 101 -28.52 23.11 1.69
C SER A 101 -28.79 24.47 2.32
N VAL A 102 -28.81 25.55 1.52
CA VAL A 102 -29.21 26.89 1.96
C VAL A 102 -30.66 27.15 1.49
N SER A 103 -31.57 27.39 2.44
CA SER A 103 -32.95 27.82 2.14
C SER A 103 -33.12 29.27 2.59
N LEU A 104 -33.33 30.19 1.63
CA LEU A 104 -33.63 31.60 1.89
C LEU A 104 -35.11 31.87 1.57
N PRO A 105 -35.92 32.36 2.51
CA PRO A 105 -37.24 32.90 2.18
C PRO A 105 -37.07 34.28 1.55
N ALA A 106 -37.26 34.37 0.23
CA ALA A 106 -37.29 35.66 -0.48
C ALA A 106 -38.74 36.13 -0.66
N VAL A 107 -39.09 37.31 -0.12
CA VAL A 107 -40.31 38.04 -0.49
C VAL A 107 -39.88 39.24 -1.33
N GLY A 108 -39.92 39.07 -2.66
CA GLY A 108 -39.56 40.10 -3.64
C GLY A 108 -38.90 39.53 -4.90
N GLY A 109 -39.27 40.03 -6.07
CA GLY A 109 -38.88 39.49 -7.39
C GLY A 109 -37.44 39.76 -7.81
N GLY A 110 -36.45 39.22 -7.08
CA GLY A 110 -35.04 39.21 -7.45
C GLY A 110 -34.53 37.81 -7.79
N SER A 111 -33.77 37.66 -8.87
CA SER A 111 -33.11 36.39 -9.22
C SER A 111 -31.80 36.24 -8.44
N VAL A 112 -31.65 35.14 -7.71
CA VAL A 112 -30.36 34.72 -7.14
C VAL A 112 -29.63 33.88 -8.19
N SER A 113 -28.56 34.43 -8.77
CA SER A 113 -27.64 33.64 -9.59
C SER A 113 -26.58 33.04 -8.68
N LEU A 114 -26.69 31.74 -8.42
CA LEU A 114 -25.59 30.97 -7.89
C LEU A 114 -24.57 30.79 -9.02
N PRO A 115 -23.26 31.05 -8.83
CA PRO A 115 -22.27 30.64 -9.80
C PRO A 115 -22.41 29.12 -9.95
N GLY A 116 -22.79 28.68 -11.15
CA GLY A 116 -22.86 27.26 -11.46
C GLY A 116 -21.50 26.66 -11.15
N VAL A 117 -21.47 25.67 -10.25
CA VAL A 117 -20.30 24.82 -10.04
C VAL A 117 -20.06 24.15 -11.38
N GLY A 118 -19.11 24.69 -12.16
CA GLY A 118 -18.61 24.02 -13.33
C GLY A 118 -18.07 22.68 -12.89
N VAL A 119 -18.68 21.60 -13.39
CA VAL A 119 -18.18 20.24 -13.28
C VAL A 119 -16.86 20.22 -14.07
N GLY A 120 -15.75 20.51 -13.39
CA GLY A 120 -14.46 20.74 -14.03
C GLY A 120 -13.29 21.01 -13.09
N ALA A 121 -13.42 20.73 -11.80
CA ALA A 121 -12.29 20.63 -10.89
C ALA A 121 -12.24 19.18 -10.41
N VAL A 122 -11.22 18.45 -10.85
CA VAL A 122 -10.84 17.16 -10.26
C VAL A 122 -10.66 17.44 -8.76
N ASP A 123 -11.49 16.82 -7.93
CA ASP A 123 -11.50 17.05 -6.49
C ASP A 123 -10.19 16.51 -5.93
N ARG A 124 -9.27 17.43 -5.70
CA ARG A 124 -7.92 17.16 -5.22
C ARG A 124 -8.03 16.67 -3.79
N PRO A 125 -7.53 15.47 -3.44
CA PRO A 125 -7.68 14.97 -2.09
C PRO A 125 -7.01 15.93 -1.12
N HIS A 126 -7.80 16.52 -0.23
CA HIS A 126 -7.29 17.52 0.70
C HIS A 126 -6.27 16.84 1.64
N PRO A 127 -5.19 17.51 2.10
CA PRO A 127 -4.18 16.87 2.95
C PRO A 127 -4.73 16.16 4.20
N VAL A 128 -5.86 16.64 4.73
CA VAL A 128 -6.59 16.02 5.86
C VAL A 128 -7.21 14.67 5.48
N GLU A 129 -7.72 14.53 4.26
CA GLU A 129 -8.28 13.29 3.74
C GLU A 129 -7.19 12.25 3.55
N VAL A 130 -6.05 12.64 2.94
CA VAL A 130 -4.88 11.77 2.79
C VAL A 130 -4.39 11.28 4.16
N ALA A 131 -4.33 12.16 5.17
CA ALA A 131 -3.98 11.76 6.54
C ALA A 131 -4.99 10.74 7.13
N GLY A 132 -6.29 10.92 6.86
CA GLY A 132 -7.33 9.98 7.23
C GLY A 132 -7.15 8.61 6.57
N LEU A 133 -6.86 8.58 5.26
CA LEU A 133 -6.63 7.35 4.51
C LEU A 133 -5.39 6.59 5.03
N LEU A 134 -4.29 7.30 5.32
CA LEU A 134 -3.09 6.71 5.90
C LEU A 134 -3.33 6.15 7.31
N HIS A 135 -4.13 6.85 8.11
CA HIS A 135 -4.50 6.37 9.44
C HIS A 135 -5.35 5.11 9.36
N GLU A 136 -6.38 5.10 8.52
CA GLU A 136 -7.27 3.95 8.31
C GLU A 136 -6.49 2.73 7.80
N LEU A 137 -5.58 2.92 6.83
CA LEU A 137 -4.67 1.87 6.37
C LEU A 137 -3.84 1.30 7.53
N THR A 138 -3.30 2.19 8.38
CA THR A 138 -2.48 1.80 9.53
C THR A 138 -3.27 0.92 10.51
N VAL A 139 -4.49 1.31 10.84
CA VAL A 139 -5.35 0.52 11.74
C VAL A 139 -5.65 -0.85 11.13
N ARG A 140 -5.97 -0.91 9.83
CA ARG A 140 -6.29 -2.17 9.13
C ARG A 140 -5.11 -3.15 9.08
N LEU A 141 -3.93 -2.67 8.73
CA LEU A 141 -2.74 -3.52 8.60
C LEU A 141 -2.17 -3.94 9.96
N LEU A 142 -2.21 -3.06 10.97
CA LEU A 142 -1.75 -3.43 12.33
C LEU A 142 -2.68 -4.45 13.00
N GLY A 143 -3.96 -4.49 12.63
CA GLY A 143 -4.89 -5.50 13.09
C GLY A 143 -4.82 -6.81 12.33
N ALA A 144 -3.91 -6.98 11.36
CA ALA A 144 -3.76 -8.23 10.62
C ALA A 144 -2.95 -9.25 11.44
N GLU A 145 -3.35 -10.51 11.37
CA GLU A 145 -2.68 -11.62 12.05
C GLU A 145 -1.41 -12.03 11.31
N ASP A 146 -1.47 -12.00 9.98
CA ASP A 146 -0.38 -12.39 9.10
C ASP A 146 -0.26 -11.53 7.83
N VAL A 147 0.85 -11.72 7.11
CA VAL A 147 1.14 -11.00 5.86
C VAL A 147 0.05 -11.22 4.81
N PRO A 148 -0.38 -12.46 4.46
CA PRO A 148 -1.46 -12.66 3.50
C PRO A 148 -2.73 -11.84 3.83
N GLN A 149 -3.19 -11.88 5.07
CA GLN A 149 -4.35 -11.10 5.51
C GLN A 149 -4.09 -9.58 5.41
N ALA A 150 -2.88 -9.12 5.69
CA ALA A 150 -2.52 -7.71 5.52
C ALA A 150 -2.56 -7.28 4.04
N LEU A 151 -2.10 -8.14 3.12
CA LEU A 151 -2.16 -7.87 1.67
C LEU A 151 -3.60 -7.85 1.17
N ASP A 152 -4.46 -8.76 1.63
CA ASP A 152 -5.91 -8.74 1.29
C ASP A 152 -6.57 -7.45 1.75
N ARG A 153 -6.27 -6.99 2.98
CA ARG A 153 -6.78 -5.73 3.51
C ARG A 153 -6.26 -4.53 2.73
N LEU A 154 -4.99 -4.55 2.31
CA LEU A 154 -4.39 -3.49 1.48
C LEU A 154 -5.06 -3.44 0.09
N ALA A 155 -5.23 -4.58 -0.57
CA ALA A 155 -5.89 -4.65 -1.87
C ALA A 155 -7.33 -4.14 -1.79
N ALA A 156 -8.11 -4.64 -0.82
CA ALA A 156 -9.49 -4.19 -0.61
C ALA A 156 -9.57 -2.69 -0.29
N PHE A 157 -8.67 -2.16 0.53
CA PHE A 157 -8.65 -0.75 0.89
C PHE A 157 -8.21 0.16 -0.27
N GLY A 158 -7.30 -0.30 -1.13
CA GLY A 158 -6.82 0.49 -2.27
C GLY A 158 -7.92 0.96 -3.22
N VAL A 159 -8.94 0.12 -3.45
CA VAL A 159 -10.12 0.50 -4.25
C VAL A 159 -11.01 1.52 -3.52
N GLN A 160 -11.14 1.38 -2.20
CA GLN A 160 -11.97 2.29 -1.38
C GLN A 160 -11.32 3.67 -1.22
N ALA A 161 -9.99 3.71 -1.15
CA ALA A 161 -9.22 4.91 -0.87
C ALA A 161 -9.07 5.84 -2.08
N LEU A 162 -9.16 5.29 -3.31
CA LEU A 162 -8.85 6.01 -4.53
C LEU A 162 -10.05 6.00 -5.50
N PRO A 163 -10.82 7.09 -5.59
CA PRO A 163 -11.96 7.19 -6.49
C PRO A 163 -11.59 6.88 -7.94
N GLY A 164 -12.43 6.13 -8.65
CA GLY A 164 -12.17 5.75 -10.06
C GLY A 164 -11.24 4.54 -10.25
N THR A 165 -10.67 4.01 -9.16
CA THR A 165 -9.98 2.73 -9.17
C THR A 165 -10.99 1.61 -9.36
N LEU A 166 -10.82 0.83 -10.42
CA LEU A 166 -11.60 -0.37 -10.68
C LEU A 166 -11.22 -1.50 -9.75
N ARG A 167 -9.91 -1.66 -9.56
CA ARG A 167 -9.30 -2.83 -8.98
C ARG A 167 -7.94 -2.48 -8.41
N CYS A 168 -7.60 -3.14 -7.32
CA CYS A 168 -6.27 -3.12 -6.74
C CYS A 168 -5.77 -4.56 -6.59
N SER A 169 -4.55 -4.82 -7.05
CA SER A 169 -3.84 -6.06 -6.79
C SER A 169 -2.52 -5.79 -6.11
N VAL A 170 -2.10 -6.74 -5.28
CA VAL A 170 -0.86 -6.69 -4.53
C VAL A 170 -0.14 -8.00 -4.73
N ALA A 171 1.15 -7.90 -4.99
CA ALA A 171 2.02 -9.04 -5.06
C ALA A 171 3.27 -8.83 -4.23
N LEU A 172 3.71 -9.86 -3.53
CA LEU A 172 5.00 -9.93 -2.87
C LEU A 172 5.74 -11.19 -3.29
N ILE A 173 6.99 -11.03 -3.74
CA ILE A 173 7.88 -12.12 -4.10
C ILE A 173 8.97 -12.20 -3.02
N GLY A 174 8.89 -13.23 -2.17
CA GLY A 174 9.90 -13.54 -1.15
C GLY A 174 11.05 -14.38 -1.70
N GLU A 175 12.10 -14.59 -0.90
CA GLU A 175 13.21 -15.45 -1.29
C GLU A 175 12.80 -16.93 -1.42
N GLY A 176 12.89 -17.48 -2.63
CA GLY A 176 12.77 -18.92 -2.88
C GLY A 176 11.36 -19.52 -2.78
N GLY A 177 10.33 -18.71 -2.57
CA GLY A 177 8.93 -19.12 -2.48
C GLY A 177 8.08 -18.65 -3.68
N PRO A 178 6.86 -19.21 -3.84
CA PRO A 178 5.88 -18.65 -4.78
C PRO A 178 5.48 -17.23 -4.37
N PRO A 179 5.06 -16.38 -5.33
CA PRO A 179 4.55 -15.06 -5.01
C PRO A 179 3.29 -15.16 -4.13
N THR A 180 3.21 -14.30 -3.12
CA THR A 180 1.96 -14.08 -2.37
C THR A 180 1.16 -13.01 -3.10
N LEU A 181 -0.02 -13.37 -3.57
CA LEU A 181 -0.92 -12.51 -4.33
C LEU A 181 -2.17 -12.21 -3.52
N ALA A 182 -2.61 -10.96 -3.55
CA ALA A 182 -3.88 -10.51 -2.98
C ALA A 182 -4.55 -9.54 -3.93
N ALA A 183 -5.88 -9.55 -3.97
CA ALA A 183 -6.61 -8.75 -4.95
C ALA A 183 -7.99 -8.33 -4.44
N SER A 184 -8.46 -7.16 -4.88
CA SER A 184 -9.71 -6.56 -4.40
C SER A 184 -11.00 -7.25 -4.92
N GLY A 185 -10.91 -8.44 -5.52
CA GLY A 185 -12.04 -9.23 -6.01
C GLY A 185 -11.63 -10.32 -7.01
N PRO A 186 -12.48 -11.33 -7.29
CA PRO A 186 -12.11 -12.50 -8.10
C PRO A 186 -11.86 -12.20 -9.58
N GLN A 187 -12.42 -11.11 -10.11
CA GLN A 187 -12.11 -10.64 -11.47
C GLN A 187 -10.64 -10.17 -11.59
N ALA A 188 -10.03 -9.78 -10.45
CA ALA A 188 -8.64 -9.33 -10.38
C ALA A 188 -7.60 -10.35 -10.84
N GLN A 189 -7.91 -11.62 -10.65
CA GLN A 189 -6.96 -12.70 -10.87
C GLN A 189 -6.46 -12.79 -12.31
N ARG A 190 -7.32 -12.66 -13.33
CA ARG A 190 -6.96 -13.04 -14.71
C ARG A 190 -5.84 -12.21 -15.32
N LEU A 191 -5.86 -10.90 -15.09
CA LEU A 191 -4.84 -10.00 -15.63
C LEU A 191 -3.51 -10.18 -14.90
N ASP A 192 -3.56 -10.43 -13.58
CA ASP A 192 -2.37 -10.75 -12.80
C ASP A 192 -1.81 -12.13 -13.21
N ASP A 193 -2.65 -13.16 -13.30
CA ASP A 193 -2.28 -14.52 -13.75
C ASP A 193 -1.58 -14.48 -15.12
N LEU A 194 -2.09 -13.66 -16.05
CA LEU A 194 -1.48 -13.48 -17.36
C LEU A 194 -0.10 -12.83 -17.26
N GLN A 195 0.07 -11.79 -16.45
CA GLN A 195 1.39 -11.17 -16.22
C GLN A 195 2.39 -12.18 -15.64
N TYR A 196 1.97 -12.99 -14.67
CA TYR A 196 2.84 -14.02 -14.08
C TYR A 196 3.15 -15.15 -15.06
N ALA A 197 2.20 -15.54 -15.91
CA ALA A 197 2.39 -16.57 -16.92
C ALA A 197 3.31 -16.13 -18.06
N SER A 198 3.18 -14.89 -18.53
CA SER A 198 4.05 -14.32 -19.57
C SER A 198 5.43 -13.90 -19.04
N GLY A 199 5.52 -13.61 -17.73
CA GLY A 199 6.72 -13.04 -17.11
C GLY A 199 6.93 -11.54 -17.44
N GLU A 200 5.92 -10.91 -18.03
CA GLU A 200 5.93 -9.52 -18.44
C GLU A 200 4.66 -8.79 -18.00
N GLY A 201 4.81 -7.52 -17.61
CA GLY A 201 3.68 -6.69 -17.22
C GLY A 201 4.08 -5.53 -16.33
N PRO A 202 3.18 -4.54 -16.15
CA PRO A 202 3.41 -3.38 -15.30
C PRO A 202 3.83 -3.74 -13.87
N ALA A 203 3.16 -4.73 -13.25
CA ALA A 203 3.44 -5.15 -11.88
C ALA A 203 4.85 -5.75 -11.75
N LEU A 204 5.19 -6.65 -12.67
CA LEU A 204 6.51 -7.28 -12.72
C LEU A 204 7.62 -6.29 -13.05
N GLU A 205 7.36 -5.32 -13.94
CA GLU A 205 8.30 -4.26 -14.25
C GLU A 205 8.52 -3.32 -13.06
N ALA A 206 7.47 -2.92 -12.35
CA ALA A 206 7.58 -2.12 -11.13
C ALA A 206 8.40 -2.85 -10.06
N ALA A 207 8.13 -4.13 -9.83
CA ALA A 207 8.90 -4.96 -8.90
C ALA A 207 10.38 -5.11 -9.32
N ARG A 208 10.67 -5.32 -10.61
CA ARG A 208 12.05 -5.47 -11.13
C ARG A 208 12.85 -4.17 -11.05
N THR A 209 12.24 -3.06 -11.45
CA THR A 209 12.91 -1.76 -11.58
C THR A 209 12.90 -0.94 -10.30
N ARG A 210 12.03 -1.28 -9.33
CA ARG A 210 11.72 -0.46 -8.15
C ARG A 210 11.28 0.97 -8.52
N ALA A 211 10.60 1.10 -9.65
CA ALA A 211 10.08 2.36 -10.14
C ALA A 211 8.56 2.27 -10.31
N VAL A 212 7.88 3.41 -10.19
CA VAL A 212 6.46 3.51 -10.51
C VAL A 212 6.29 3.37 -12.01
N ILE A 213 5.46 2.41 -12.43
CA ILE A 213 5.16 2.12 -13.83
C ILE A 213 3.70 2.47 -14.09
N THR A 214 3.44 3.28 -15.10
CA THR A 214 2.08 3.65 -15.50
C THR A 214 1.82 3.32 -16.96
N ALA A 215 0.57 3.00 -17.28
CA ALA A 215 0.05 2.94 -18.64
C ALA A 215 -1.28 3.70 -18.70
N GLN A 216 -1.41 4.61 -19.66
CA GLN A 216 -2.63 5.40 -19.84
C GLN A 216 -3.73 4.62 -20.57
N ASP A 217 -3.33 3.69 -21.45
CA ASP A 217 -4.22 2.77 -22.15
C ASP A 217 -3.50 1.42 -22.40
N LEU A 218 -3.65 0.50 -21.44
CA LEU A 218 -3.04 -0.84 -21.42
C LEU A 218 -3.41 -1.69 -22.65
N PRO A 219 -4.65 -1.66 -23.17
CA PRO A 219 -5.02 -2.27 -24.46
C PRO A 219 -4.14 -1.91 -25.66
N THR A 220 -3.58 -0.71 -25.67
CA THR A 220 -2.81 -0.17 -26.81
C THR A 220 -1.34 0.06 -26.47
N ASP A 221 -0.87 -0.44 -25.33
CA ASP A 221 0.51 -0.26 -24.89
C ASP A 221 1.42 -1.32 -25.51
N ASP A 222 2.30 -0.89 -26.42
CA ASP A 222 3.21 -1.77 -27.16
C ASP A 222 4.23 -2.49 -26.25
N ARG A 223 4.38 -2.07 -24.99
CA ARG A 223 5.28 -2.74 -24.03
C ARG A 223 4.76 -4.11 -23.58
N TRP A 224 3.43 -4.28 -23.54
CA TRP A 224 2.80 -5.52 -23.07
C TRP A 224 1.60 -5.92 -23.95
N PRO A 225 1.83 -6.24 -25.23
CA PRO A 225 0.76 -6.47 -26.20
C PRO A 225 -0.15 -7.65 -25.81
N GLU A 226 0.38 -8.66 -25.11
CA GLU A 226 -0.38 -9.83 -24.65
C GLU A 226 -1.44 -9.47 -23.60
N LEU A 227 -1.24 -8.39 -22.84
CA LEU A 227 -2.20 -7.94 -21.83
C LEU A 227 -3.40 -7.22 -22.45
N GLY A 228 -3.30 -6.75 -23.69
CA GLY A 228 -4.25 -5.80 -24.24
C GLY A 228 -5.67 -6.35 -24.41
N GLU A 229 -5.80 -7.55 -24.97
CA GLU A 229 -7.10 -8.22 -25.14
C GLU A 229 -7.74 -8.56 -23.78
N CYS A 230 -6.93 -9.05 -22.83
CA CYS A 230 -7.38 -9.37 -21.48
C CYS A 230 -7.82 -8.11 -20.72
N ALA A 231 -7.06 -7.01 -20.84
CA ALA A 231 -7.39 -5.73 -20.23
C ALA A 231 -8.73 -5.20 -20.75
N LEU A 232 -8.98 -5.26 -22.07
CA LEU A 232 -10.27 -4.87 -22.65
C LEU A 232 -11.43 -5.73 -22.13
N ALA A 233 -11.25 -7.06 -22.08
CA ALA A 233 -12.28 -7.97 -21.59
C ALA A 233 -12.63 -7.73 -20.11
N GLU A 234 -11.66 -7.28 -19.32
CA GLU A 234 -11.82 -6.96 -17.89
C GLU A 234 -12.20 -5.49 -17.65
N GLY A 235 -12.39 -4.69 -18.71
CA GLY A 235 -12.75 -3.27 -18.62
C GLY A 235 -11.63 -2.37 -18.09
N VAL A 236 -10.38 -2.85 -18.09
CA VAL A 236 -9.19 -2.12 -17.68
C VAL A 236 -8.69 -1.28 -18.84
N ARG A 237 -8.50 0.02 -18.60
CA ARG A 237 -7.92 0.96 -19.55
C ARG A 237 -6.58 1.47 -19.06
N GLY A 238 -6.49 1.98 -17.84
CA GLY A 238 -5.22 2.43 -17.27
C GLY A 238 -4.72 1.54 -16.13
N VAL A 239 -3.42 1.62 -15.87
CA VAL A 239 -2.79 0.99 -14.70
C VAL A 239 -1.69 1.88 -14.11
N ALA A 240 -1.60 1.89 -12.79
CA ALA A 240 -0.47 2.41 -12.04
C ALA A 240 0.06 1.32 -11.12
N ALA A 241 1.23 0.77 -11.45
CA ALA A 241 1.96 -0.21 -10.64
C ALA A 241 3.04 0.51 -9.84
N ILE A 242 2.91 0.47 -8.52
CA ILE A 242 3.83 1.11 -7.57
C ILE A 242 4.63 -0.01 -6.90
N PRO A 243 5.97 0.10 -6.83
CA PRO A 243 6.80 -0.91 -6.19
C PRO A 243 6.45 -1.03 -4.70
N LEU A 244 6.55 -2.25 -4.18
CA LEU A 244 6.38 -2.56 -2.76
C LEU A 244 7.66 -3.28 -2.31
N ASP A 245 8.58 -2.56 -1.67
CA ASP A 245 9.85 -3.08 -1.18
C ASP A 245 9.77 -3.29 0.34
N VAL A 246 9.70 -4.55 0.76
CA VAL A 246 9.70 -4.92 2.17
C VAL A 246 11.14 -5.29 2.56
N PRO A 247 11.85 -4.43 3.32
CA PRO A 247 13.29 -4.53 3.47
C PRO A 247 13.77 -5.89 3.95
N ARG A 248 14.72 -6.49 3.21
CA ARG A 248 15.34 -7.80 3.51
C ARG A 248 14.37 -8.98 3.54
N SER A 249 13.18 -8.86 2.96
CA SER A 249 12.20 -9.94 2.95
C SER A 249 11.64 -10.21 1.55
N ALA A 250 11.03 -9.21 0.93
CA ALA A 250 10.28 -9.41 -0.30
C ALA A 250 10.26 -8.14 -1.15
N VAL A 251 10.19 -8.34 -2.46
CA VAL A 251 10.00 -7.26 -3.42
C VAL A 251 8.76 -7.57 -4.23
N GLY A 252 7.95 -6.57 -4.49
CA GLY A 252 6.71 -6.73 -5.20
C GLY A 252 6.16 -5.41 -5.70
N SER A 253 4.84 -5.36 -5.85
CA SER A 253 4.15 -4.17 -6.34
C SER A 253 2.68 -4.16 -5.92
N VAL A 254 2.13 -2.95 -5.82
CA VAL A 254 0.69 -2.70 -5.74
C VAL A 254 0.25 -2.06 -7.06
N SER A 255 -0.71 -2.69 -7.74
CA SER A 255 -1.23 -2.23 -9.02
C SER A 255 -2.65 -1.72 -8.88
N PHE A 256 -2.88 -0.48 -9.29
CA PHE A 256 -4.19 0.15 -9.35
C PHE A 256 -4.65 0.24 -10.79
N PHE A 257 -5.78 -0.38 -11.10
CA PHE A 257 -6.36 -0.40 -12.44
C PHE A 257 -7.55 0.55 -12.53
N VAL A 258 -7.69 1.24 -13.66
CA VAL A 258 -8.76 2.23 -13.89
C VAL A 258 -9.54 1.92 -15.17
N GLN A 259 -10.84 2.23 -15.19
CA GLN A 259 -11.74 1.93 -16.33
C GLN A 259 -11.67 2.93 -17.49
N HIS A 260 -10.99 4.05 -17.32
CA HIS A 260 -11.04 5.18 -18.22
C HIS A 260 -9.67 5.38 -18.88
N PRO A 261 -9.64 5.66 -20.20
CA PRO A 261 -8.40 5.98 -20.87
C PRO A 261 -7.83 7.31 -20.34
N GLY A 262 -6.51 7.43 -20.33
CA GLY A 262 -5.80 8.58 -19.77
C GLY A 262 -5.02 8.27 -18.49
N GLY A 263 -5.21 7.08 -17.93
CA GLY A 263 -4.50 6.62 -16.74
C GLY A 263 -5.04 7.21 -15.43
N MET A 264 -4.30 6.99 -14.35
CA MET A 264 -4.60 7.55 -13.04
C MET A 264 -4.20 9.03 -12.97
N ASP A 265 -5.05 9.85 -12.35
CA ASP A 265 -4.75 11.27 -12.12
C ASP A 265 -3.45 11.45 -11.30
N PRO A 266 -2.59 12.43 -11.60
CA PRO A 266 -1.31 12.61 -10.90
C PRO A 266 -1.43 12.80 -9.39
N GLU A 267 -2.50 13.42 -8.88
CA GLU A 267 -2.69 13.60 -7.45
C GLU A 267 -3.18 12.32 -6.79
N GLN A 268 -4.07 11.58 -7.46
CA GLN A 268 -4.44 10.24 -7.03
C GLN A 268 -3.23 9.30 -7.00
N LEU A 269 -2.33 9.40 -8.00
CA LEU A 269 -1.09 8.65 -8.03
C LEU A 269 -0.20 8.99 -6.83
N LEU A 270 -0.12 10.27 -6.44
CA LEU A 270 0.63 10.68 -5.25
C LEU A 270 0.02 10.09 -3.96
N THR A 271 -1.31 10.09 -3.84
CA THR A 271 -2.00 9.44 -2.72
C THR A 271 -1.77 7.94 -2.72
N ALA A 272 -1.84 7.28 -3.87
CA ALA A 272 -1.55 5.86 -4.03
C ALA A 272 -0.12 5.52 -3.58
N MET A 273 0.86 6.31 -4.01
CA MET A 273 2.26 6.16 -3.57
C MET A 273 2.40 6.33 -2.06
N ALA A 274 1.73 7.31 -1.45
CA ALA A 274 1.75 7.50 -0.01
C ALA A 274 1.18 6.29 0.74
N LEU A 275 0.08 5.71 0.24
CA LEU A 275 -0.53 4.50 0.81
C LEU A 275 0.41 3.29 0.70
N VAL A 276 1.02 3.09 -0.47
CA VAL A 276 1.95 1.96 -0.69
C VAL A 276 3.18 2.09 0.19
N ASN A 277 3.81 3.27 0.27
CA ASN A 277 4.96 3.51 1.14
C ASN A 277 4.62 3.28 2.62
N GLN A 278 3.42 3.67 3.06
CA GLN A 278 2.98 3.38 4.42
C GLN A 278 2.77 1.88 4.64
N ALA A 279 2.21 1.18 3.64
CA ALA A 279 2.04 -0.26 3.68
C ALA A 279 3.39 -1.00 3.77
N GLU A 280 4.43 -0.57 3.07
CA GLU A 280 5.78 -1.14 3.15
C GLU A 280 6.28 -1.20 4.61
N VAL A 281 6.20 -0.06 5.31
CA VAL A 281 6.65 0.06 6.71
C VAL A 281 5.85 -0.87 7.62
N LEU A 282 4.53 -0.93 7.41
CA LEU A 282 3.63 -1.76 8.24
C LEU A 282 3.81 -3.25 7.99
N LEU A 283 4.01 -3.65 6.73
CA LEU A 283 4.29 -5.04 6.36
C LEU A 283 5.65 -5.50 6.91
N ALA A 284 6.68 -4.65 6.85
CA ALA A 284 7.97 -4.95 7.45
C ALA A 284 7.87 -5.16 8.97
N GLU A 285 7.07 -4.32 9.66
CA GLU A 285 6.83 -4.47 11.09
C GLU A 285 6.02 -5.75 11.42
N LEU A 286 5.03 -6.09 10.60
CA LEU A 286 4.24 -7.31 10.76
C LEU A 286 5.12 -8.56 10.61
N GLN A 287 5.94 -8.62 9.57
CA GLN A 287 6.91 -9.70 9.35
C GLN A 287 7.90 -9.82 10.51
N ARG A 288 8.41 -8.68 11.00
CA ARG A 288 9.32 -8.67 12.16
C ARG A 288 8.63 -9.26 13.40
N ARG A 289 7.37 -8.91 13.66
CA ARG A 289 6.59 -9.48 14.77
C ARG A 289 6.35 -10.97 14.60
N GLN A 290 6.06 -11.43 13.38
CA GLN A 290 5.91 -12.85 13.08
C GLN A 290 7.20 -13.61 13.34
N GLY A 291 8.33 -13.15 12.82
CA GLY A 291 9.64 -13.78 13.07
C GLY A 291 10.01 -13.86 14.56
N LEU A 292 9.62 -12.85 15.37
CA LEU A 292 9.79 -12.92 16.82
C LEU A 292 8.89 -13.95 17.50
N ARG A 293 7.64 -14.10 17.05
CA ARG A 293 6.70 -15.12 17.56
C ARG A 293 7.19 -16.53 17.20
N GLU A 294 7.60 -16.73 15.96
CA GLU A 294 8.19 -17.97 15.46
C GLU A 294 9.41 -18.37 16.29
N GLY A 295 10.34 -17.44 16.50
CA GLY A 295 11.52 -17.66 17.34
C GLY A 295 11.16 -18.04 18.77
N ALA A 296 10.23 -17.33 19.39
CA ALA A 296 9.78 -17.62 20.76
C ALA A 296 9.10 -18.99 20.89
N ALA A 297 8.37 -19.46 19.87
CA ALA A 297 7.82 -20.82 19.86
C ALA A 297 8.93 -21.86 19.80
N VAL A 298 9.92 -21.68 18.93
CA VAL A 298 11.09 -22.56 18.81
C VAL A 298 11.88 -22.62 20.12
N ASP A 299 12.15 -21.48 20.75
CA ASP A 299 12.88 -21.39 22.02
C ASP A 299 12.14 -22.13 23.14
N ARG A 300 10.82 -21.97 23.22
CA ARG A 300 9.97 -22.69 24.20
C ARG A 300 10.02 -24.20 23.97
N ALA A 301 9.90 -24.66 22.72
CA ALA A 301 9.98 -26.08 22.41
C ALA A 301 11.37 -26.67 22.71
N ALA A 302 12.45 -25.92 22.46
CA ALA A 302 13.79 -26.33 22.84
C ALA A 302 13.90 -26.52 24.36
N GLY A 303 13.33 -25.60 25.16
CA GLY A 303 13.25 -25.73 26.62
C GLY A 303 12.52 -26.99 27.07
N VAL A 304 11.40 -27.34 26.42
CA VAL A 304 10.67 -28.60 26.69
C VAL A 304 11.53 -29.82 26.39
N ILE A 305 12.25 -29.84 25.26
CA ILE A 305 13.13 -30.96 24.89
C ILE A 305 14.28 -31.10 25.90
N ILE A 306 14.89 -29.99 26.31
CA ILE A 306 15.95 -29.97 27.33
C ILE A 306 15.43 -30.58 28.63
N ALA A 307 14.25 -30.16 29.09
CA ALA A 307 13.65 -30.67 30.33
C ALA A 307 13.30 -32.16 30.24
N GLN A 308 12.82 -32.65 29.09
CA GLN A 308 12.42 -34.04 28.92
C GLN A 308 13.58 -35.00 28.68
N ARG A 309 14.63 -34.58 27.97
CA ARG A 309 15.74 -35.45 27.55
C ARG A 309 17.02 -35.23 28.36
N GLY A 310 17.10 -34.17 29.16
CA GLY A 310 18.33 -33.79 29.87
C GLY A 310 19.47 -33.42 28.92
N CYS A 311 19.16 -32.96 27.71
CA CYS A 311 20.16 -32.65 26.68
C CYS A 311 20.58 -31.18 26.71
N GLY A 312 21.68 -30.85 26.03
CA GLY A 312 22.15 -29.47 25.87
C GLY A 312 21.29 -28.65 24.90
N VAL A 313 21.44 -27.32 24.94
CA VAL A 313 20.72 -26.37 24.08
C VAL A 313 20.89 -26.69 22.60
N GLN A 314 22.14 -26.84 22.13
CA GLN A 314 22.43 -27.11 20.72
C GLN A 314 21.79 -28.42 20.22
N GLU A 315 21.75 -29.43 21.08
CA GLU A 315 21.13 -30.73 20.75
C GLU A 315 19.62 -30.59 20.59
N ALA A 316 18.95 -29.84 21.48
CA ALA A 316 17.52 -29.57 21.36
C ALA A 316 17.16 -28.85 20.05
N TYR A 317 17.95 -27.84 19.64
CA TYR A 317 17.74 -27.17 18.35
C TYR A 317 17.98 -28.10 17.15
N ASN A 318 18.95 -29.00 17.23
CA ASN A 318 19.19 -30.01 16.19
C ASN A 318 17.99 -30.96 16.10
N VAL A 319 17.45 -31.43 17.22
CA VAL A 319 16.24 -32.27 17.24
C VAL A 319 15.05 -31.58 16.58
N LEU A 320 14.84 -30.29 16.85
CA LEU A 320 13.78 -29.50 16.20
C LEU A 320 14.01 -29.38 14.69
N ARG A 321 15.24 -29.07 14.27
CA ARG A 321 15.60 -28.95 12.85
C ARG A 321 15.39 -30.27 12.12
N ASP A 322 15.91 -31.37 12.67
CA ASP A 322 15.85 -32.69 12.04
C ASP A 322 14.41 -33.20 11.97
N THR A 323 13.58 -32.85 12.96
CA THR A 323 12.14 -33.16 12.96
C THR A 323 11.37 -32.33 11.93
N SER A 324 11.66 -31.04 11.82
CA SER A 324 11.11 -30.16 10.78
C SER A 324 11.45 -30.67 9.38
N GLN A 325 12.71 -31.02 9.12
CA GLN A 325 13.14 -31.57 7.83
C GLN A 325 12.47 -32.91 7.52
N ARG A 326 12.38 -33.82 8.51
CA ARG A 326 11.75 -35.13 8.33
C ARG A 326 10.25 -35.03 8.04
N LEU A 327 9.57 -34.06 8.62
CA LEU A 327 8.12 -33.85 8.43
C LEU A 327 7.80 -32.92 7.25
N GLY A 328 8.79 -32.22 6.70
CA GLY A 328 8.57 -31.18 5.69
C GLY A 328 7.75 -29.99 6.22
N LEU A 329 7.73 -29.78 7.54
CA LEU A 329 6.96 -28.72 8.19
C LEU A 329 7.86 -27.59 8.66
N PRO A 330 7.35 -26.34 8.71
CA PRO A 330 8.06 -25.22 9.33
C PRO A 330 8.45 -25.52 10.78
N ARG A 331 9.58 -24.97 11.23
CA ARG A 331 10.11 -25.21 12.59
C ARG A 331 9.16 -24.71 13.67
N GLU A 332 8.46 -23.60 13.43
CA GLU A 332 7.43 -23.07 14.33
C GLU A 332 6.28 -24.09 14.51
N GLU A 333 5.76 -24.65 13.42
CA GLU A 333 4.66 -25.62 13.50
C GLU A 333 5.08 -26.88 14.27
N VAL A 334 6.31 -27.36 14.05
CA VAL A 334 6.88 -28.46 14.84
C VAL A 334 7.00 -28.08 16.31
N ALA A 335 7.44 -26.86 16.61
CA ALA A 335 7.59 -26.36 17.97
C ALA A 335 6.23 -26.30 18.70
N GLU A 336 5.20 -25.72 18.07
CA GLU A 336 3.84 -25.64 18.64
C GLU A 336 3.23 -27.04 18.85
N ARG A 337 3.41 -27.96 17.90
CA ARG A 337 2.96 -29.36 18.07
C ARG A 337 3.64 -30.04 19.26
N LEU A 338 4.94 -29.81 19.46
CA LEU A 338 5.70 -30.35 20.60
C LEU A 338 5.25 -29.76 21.93
N ILE A 339 5.08 -28.43 22.00
CA ILE A 339 4.58 -27.74 23.19
C ILE A 339 3.20 -28.28 23.56
N GLY A 340 2.29 -28.39 22.59
CA GLY A 340 0.96 -28.93 22.80
C GLY A 340 0.96 -30.40 23.24
N ALA A 341 1.88 -31.23 22.72
CA ALA A 341 2.03 -32.62 23.15
C ALA A 341 2.57 -32.74 24.58
N ALA A 342 3.54 -31.92 24.96
CA ALA A 342 4.08 -31.90 26.31
C ALA A 342 3.03 -31.45 27.34
N ALA A 343 2.20 -30.46 27.00
CA ALA A 343 1.12 -29.99 27.88
C ALA A 343 0.03 -31.04 28.14
N ARG A 344 -0.16 -32.01 27.23
CA ARG A 344 -1.12 -33.12 27.43
C ARG A 344 -0.56 -34.27 28.28
N ASN A 345 0.76 -34.34 28.41
CA ASN A 345 1.46 -35.42 29.10
C ASN A 345 2.00 -35.01 30.48
N ALA A 346 1.76 -33.75 30.89
CA ALA A 346 2.09 -33.19 32.20
C ALA A 346 0.89 -33.26 33.14
#